data_AF-A0A9D0VYW5-F1
#
_entry.id   AF-A0A9D0VYW5-F1
#
_cell.length_a   1.000
_cell.length_b   1.000
_cell.length_c   1.000
_cell.angle_alpha   90.00
_cell.angle_beta   90.00
_cell.angle_gamma   90.00
#
_symmetry.space_group_name_H-M   'P 1'
#
loop_
_entity.id
_entity.type
_entity.pdbx_description
1 polymer ?
#
loop_
_entity_poly.entity_id
_entity_poly.type
_entity_poly.pdbx_seq_one_letter_code
_entity_poly.pdbx_strand_id
1 'polypeptide(L)'
;RGLYFVLMGHLSPLDGIGPAELGLDTLAERFAAGELAEVILATNPTVEGEATAHYISELARREGIRTTRIAHGVPLGGELEYIDGGTLSHAFAGRQEV
;
A
#
# COMPACT_ATOMS: atom_id res chain seq x y z
N ARG A 1 7.35 -9.42 15.04
CA ARG A 1 6.38 -8.41 15.55
C ARG A 1 6.86 -7.06 15.05
N GLY A 2 5.99 -6.28 14.39
CA GLY A 2 6.33 -4.96 13.83
C GLY A 2 5.61 -3.81 14.54
N LEU A 3 5.77 -2.60 14.01
CA LEU A 3 5.04 -1.40 14.41
C LEU A 3 4.02 -1.00 13.34
N TYR A 4 3.07 -0.15 13.71
CA TYR A 4 2.07 0.38 12.80
C TYR A 4 2.19 1.89 12.69
N PHE A 5 1.96 2.38 11.47
CA PHE A 5 1.63 3.78 11.21
C PHE A 5 0.23 3.81 10.60
N VAL A 6 -0.69 4.53 11.22
CA VAL A 6 -2.08 4.60 10.77
C VAL A 6 -2.26 5.89 9.99
N LEU A 7 -2.57 5.76 8.70
CA LEU A 7 -2.98 6.89 7.87
C LEU A 7 -4.40 7.32 8.24
N MET A 8 -4.71 8.60 8.06
CA MET A 8 -6.05 9.14 8.25
C MET A 8 -6.91 9.07 6.97
N GLY A 9 -6.71 8.02 6.15
CA GLY A 9 -7.43 7.81 4.90
C GLY A 9 -6.51 7.39 3.74
N HIS A 10 -6.81 7.90 2.55
CA HIS A 10 -6.05 7.71 1.32
C HIS A 10 -6.00 9.03 0.53
N LEU A 11 -5.07 9.14 -0.42
CA LEU A 11 -4.96 10.30 -1.30
C LEU A 11 -6.21 10.38 -2.18
N SER A 12 -6.91 11.50 -2.11
CA SER A 12 -8.04 11.79 -2.97
C SER A 12 -7.96 13.25 -3.42
N PRO A 13 -7.34 13.53 -4.59
CA PRO A 13 -7.27 14.89 -5.14
C PRO A 13 -8.64 15.52 -5.37
N LEU A 14 -9.65 14.70 -5.68
CA LEU A 14 -11.03 15.15 -5.91
C LEU A 14 -11.69 15.65 -4.61
N ASP A 15 -11.39 15.01 -3.48
CA ASP A 15 -11.88 15.40 -2.17
C ASP A 15 -10.95 16.39 -1.44
N GLY A 16 -9.86 16.81 -2.11
CA GLY A 16 -8.86 17.71 -1.54
C GLY A 16 -7.99 17.06 -0.44
N ILE A 17 -7.94 15.72 -0.37
CA ILE A 17 -7.14 14.98 0.61
C ILE A 17 -5.75 14.71 0.01
N GLY A 18 -4.75 15.45 0.50
CA GLY A 18 -3.37 15.34 0.10
C GLY A 18 -2.46 14.68 1.15
N PRO A 19 -1.13 14.71 0.93
CA PRO A 19 -0.16 14.10 1.83
C PRO A 19 -0.20 14.61 3.28
N ALA A 20 -0.44 15.91 3.46
CA ALA A 20 -0.48 16.54 4.78
C ALA A 20 -1.65 16.00 5.62
N GLU A 21 -2.83 15.87 5.01
CA GLU A 21 -4.03 15.34 5.66
C GLU A 21 -3.88 13.88 6.09
N LEU A 22 -3.03 13.12 5.41
CA LEU A 22 -2.74 11.72 5.72
C LEU A 22 -1.62 11.54 6.76
N GLY A 23 -0.99 12.62 7.21
CA GLY A 23 0.14 12.58 8.13
C GLY A 23 1.43 12.07 7.48
N LEU A 24 1.59 12.22 6.16
CA LEU A 24 2.78 11.73 5.46
C LEU A 24 4.05 12.50 5.81
N ASP A 25 3.94 13.73 6.30
CA ASP A 25 5.08 14.50 6.81
C ASP A 25 5.72 13.79 8.02
N THR A 26 4.90 13.36 8.98
CA THR A 26 5.37 12.58 10.14
C THR A 26 5.94 11.22 9.73
N LEU A 27 5.35 10.58 8.72
CA LEU A 27 5.87 9.33 8.18
C LEU A 27 7.25 9.54 7.52
N ALA A 28 7.42 10.63 6.78
CA ALA A 28 8.68 10.99 6.14
C ALA A 28 9.79 11.28 7.18
N GLU A 29 9.47 11.97 8.28
CA GLU A 29 10.39 12.16 9.40
C GLU A 29 10.84 10.82 10.00
N ARG A 30 9.93 9.85 10.13
CA ARG A 30 10.29 8.50 10.60
C ARG A 30 11.19 7.75 9.63
N PHE A 31 11.01 7.93 8.33
CA PHE A 31 11.89 7.33 7.33
C PHE A 31 13.29 7.94 7.40
N ALA A 32 13.39 9.27 7.52
CA ALA A 32 14.65 9.99 7.63
C ALA A 32 15.44 9.69 8.92
N ALA A 33 14.77 9.21 9.99
CA ALA A 33 15.45 8.78 11.21
C ALA A 33 16.35 7.55 11.00
N GLY A 34 16.19 6.79 9.90
CA GLY A 34 17.10 5.70 9.51
C GLY A 34 16.97 4.42 10.35
N GLU A 35 15.91 4.28 11.16
CA GLU A 35 15.69 3.13 12.04
C GLU A 35 14.92 1.98 11.36
N LEU A 36 14.34 2.23 10.18
CA LEU A 36 13.42 1.31 9.51
C LEU A 36 14.11 0.58 8.35
N ALA A 37 14.10 -0.76 8.40
CA ALA A 37 14.64 -1.59 7.33
C ALA A 37 13.58 -1.95 6.26
N GLU A 38 12.31 -2.02 6.65
CA GLU A 38 11.20 -2.40 5.77
C GLU A 38 9.92 -1.64 6.12
N VAL A 39 9.15 -1.28 5.08
CA VAL A 39 7.80 -0.74 5.17
C VAL A 39 6.84 -1.65 4.42
N ILE A 40 5.83 -2.16 5.12
CA ILE A 40 4.77 -2.99 4.54
C ILE A 40 3.55 -2.10 4.28
N LEU A 41 3.20 -1.91 3.02
CA LEU A 41 2.06 -1.11 2.60
C LEU A 41 0.78 -1.94 2.63
N ALA A 42 -0.07 -1.64 3.60
CA ALA A 42 -1.35 -2.33 3.84
C ALA A 42 -2.57 -1.41 3.63
N THR A 43 -2.47 -0.38 2.79
CA THR A 43 -3.66 0.39 2.34
C THR A 43 -4.60 -0.48 1.52
N ASN A 44 -5.88 -0.14 1.51
CA ASN A 44 -6.92 -0.88 0.78
C ASN A 44 -6.56 -1.12 -0.70
N PRO A 45 -6.98 -2.24 -1.31
CA PRO A 45 -6.82 -2.51 -2.74
C PRO A 45 -7.84 -1.75 -3.60
N THR A 46 -7.90 -0.42 -3.44
CA THR A 46 -8.69 0.47 -4.30
C THR A 46 -7.75 1.34 -5.13
N VAL A 47 -8.28 2.04 -6.14
CA VAL A 47 -7.47 2.93 -6.98
C VAL A 47 -6.72 3.98 -6.14
N GLU A 48 -7.42 4.59 -5.18
CA GLU A 48 -6.86 5.59 -4.28
C GLU A 48 -5.88 4.97 -3.28
N GLY A 49 -6.18 3.77 -2.78
CA GLY A 49 -5.30 3.03 -1.89
C GLY A 49 -3.99 2.61 -2.56
N GLU A 50 -4.04 2.21 -3.82
CA GLU A 50 -2.87 1.91 -4.66
C GLU A 50 -2.07 3.17 -4.98
N ALA A 51 -2.73 4.28 -5.32
CA ALA A 51 -2.05 5.56 -5.51
C ALA A 51 -1.32 6.03 -4.24
N THR A 52 -1.96 5.87 -3.08
CA THR A 52 -1.38 6.17 -1.76
C THR A 52 -0.19 5.27 -1.46
N ALA A 53 -0.33 3.96 -1.69
CA ALA A 53 0.76 3.00 -1.53
C ALA A 53 1.96 3.35 -2.43
N HIS A 54 1.71 3.65 -3.69
CA HIS A 54 2.75 4.03 -4.64
C HIS A 54 3.50 5.29 -4.17
N TYR A 55 2.75 6.31 -3.73
CA TYR A 55 3.34 7.54 -3.21
C TYR A 55 4.24 7.29 -1.99
N ILE A 56 3.78 6.51 -1.01
CA ILE A 56 4.58 6.16 0.17
C ILE A 56 5.81 5.33 -0.22
N SER A 57 5.67 4.42 -1.18
CA SER A 57 6.80 3.64 -1.70
C SER A 57 7.88 4.52 -2.29
N GLU A 58 7.51 5.56 -3.03
CA GLU A 58 8.45 6.53 -3.58
C GLU A 58 9.16 7.34 -2.50
N LEU A 59 8.47 7.71 -1.42
CA LEU A 59 9.08 8.34 -0.24
C LEU A 59 10.08 7.42 0.45
N ALA A 60 9.68 6.18 0.76
CA ALA A 60 10.53 5.19 1.40
C ALA A 60 11.78 4.86 0.56
N ARG A 61 11.64 4.77 -0.77
CA ARG A 61 12.74 4.49 -1.69
C ARG A 61 13.81 5.58 -1.67
N ARG A 62 13.45 6.85 -1.48
CA ARG A 62 14.42 7.97 -1.38
C ARG A 62 15.35 7.81 -0.19
N GLU A 63 14.85 7.22 0.90
CA GLU A 63 15.61 6.92 2.11
C GLU A 63 16.26 5.52 2.10
N GLY A 64 16.19 4.80 0.97
CA GLY A 64 16.78 3.47 0.83
C GLY A 64 16.05 2.36 1.60
N ILE A 65 14.81 2.60 2.02
CA ILE A 65 14.01 1.63 2.79
C ILE A 65 13.35 0.64 1.83
N ARG A 66 13.40 -0.65 2.18
CA ARG A 66 12.71 -1.69 1.40
C ARG A 66 11.20 -1.54 1.57
N THR A 67 10.47 -1.44 0.46
CA THR A 67 9.00 -1.40 0.48
C THR A 67 8.42 -2.72 -0.01
N THR A 68 7.42 -3.23 0.70
CA THR A 68 6.65 -4.41 0.30
C THR A 68 5.15 -4.10 0.34
N ARG A 69 4.36 -4.82 -0.46
CA ARG A 69 2.90 -4.67 -0.57
C ARG A 69 2.27 -5.97 -0.10
N ILE A 70 1.18 -5.88 0.66
CA ILE A 70 0.40 -7.08 0.99
C ILE A 70 -0.17 -7.69 -0.30
N ALA A 71 -0.28 -9.01 -0.34
CA ALA A 71 -0.84 -9.70 -1.50
C ALA A 71 -2.33 -9.35 -1.66
N HIS A 72 -2.74 -9.12 -2.90
CA HIS A 72 -4.14 -8.92 -3.28
C HIS A 72 -4.51 -9.92 -4.35
N GLY A 73 -5.70 -10.52 -4.23
CA GLY A 73 -6.17 -11.50 -5.20
C GLY A 73 -7.23 -12.42 -4.61
N VAL A 74 -7.27 -13.64 -5.12
CA VAL A 74 -8.26 -14.65 -4.74
C VAL A 74 -8.11 -15.02 -3.26
N PRO A 75 -9.19 -14.97 -2.46
CA PRO A 75 -9.15 -15.37 -1.05
C PRO A 75 -8.92 -16.88 -0.93
N LEU A 76 -8.21 -17.29 0.13
CA LEU A 76 -8.02 -18.71 0.43
C LEU A 76 -9.37 -19.39 0.69
N GLY A 77 -9.59 -20.53 0.03
CA GLY A 77 -10.85 -21.28 0.10
C GLY A 77 -11.99 -20.69 -0.74
N GLY A 78 -11.76 -19.60 -1.48
CA GLY A 78 -12.71 -19.10 -2.47
C GLY A 78 -12.68 -19.90 -3.76
N GLU A 79 -13.83 -20.06 -4.40
CA GLU A 79 -13.93 -20.68 -5.72
C GLU A 79 -14.00 -19.60 -6.80
N LEU A 80 -13.31 -19.81 -7.92
CA LEU A 80 -13.16 -18.80 -8.97
C LEU A 80 -14.50 -18.32 -9.55
N GLU A 81 -15.52 -19.18 -9.57
CA GLU A 81 -16.85 -18.86 -10.09
C GLU A 81 -17.60 -17.79 -9.28
N TYR A 82 -17.20 -17.56 -8.02
CA TYR A 82 -17.80 -16.56 -7.13
C TYR A 82 -16.92 -15.31 -6.94
N ILE A 83 -15.79 -15.21 -7.64
CA ILE A 83 -14.89 -14.05 -7.54
C ILE A 83 -15.25 -13.04 -8.64
N ASP A 84 -15.28 -11.76 -8.27
CA ASP A 84 -15.51 -10.69 -9.24
C ASP A 84 -14.36 -10.58 -10.25
N GLY A 85 -14.67 -10.13 -11.46
CA GLY A 85 -13.68 -10.01 -12.53
C GLY A 85 -12.51 -9.07 -12.20
N GLY A 86 -12.73 -8.07 -11.35
CA GLY A 86 -11.68 -7.15 -10.90
C GLY A 86 -10.64 -7.86 -10.04
N THR A 87 -11.09 -8.59 -9.01
CA THR A 87 -10.22 -9.40 -8.16
C THR A 87 -9.48 -10.48 -8.95
N LEU A 88 -10.13 -11.14 -9.91
CA LEU A 88 -9.48 -12.11 -10.80
C LEU A 88 -8.39 -11.47 -11.67
N SER A 89 -8.68 -10.30 -12.25
CA SER A 89 -7.72 -9.55 -13.05
C SER A 89 -6.49 -9.15 -12.22
N HIS A 90 -6.70 -8.65 -11.00
CA HIS A 90 -5.62 -8.32 -10.07
C HIS A 90 -4.78 -9.55 -9.68
N ALA A 91 -5.44 -10.67 -9.34
CA ALA A 91 -4.75 -11.92 -9.03
C ALA A 91 -3.90 -12.42 -10.19
N PHE A 92 -4.42 -12.32 -11.42
CA PHE A 92 -3.73 -12.75 -12.62
C PHE A 92 -2.52 -11.86 -12.97
N ALA A 93 -2.67 -10.54 -12.80
CA ALA A 93 -1.59 -9.57 -12.99
C ALA A 93 -0.46 -9.74 -11.95
N GLY A 94 -0.82 -10.07 -10.70
CA GLY A 94 0.12 -10.30 -9.60
C GLY A 94 0.73 -11.71 -9.52
N ARG A 95 0.45 -12.59 -10.48
CA ARG A 95 0.90 -14.00 -10.45
C ARG A 95 2.43 -14.08 -10.28
N GLN A 96 2.87 -15.00 -9.43
CA GLN A 96 4.29 -15.28 -9.18
C GLN A 96 4.67 -16.61 -9.82
N GLU A 97 5.94 -16.76 -10.19
CA GLU A 97 6.52 -18.06 -10.57
C GLU A 97 6.58 -18.98 -9.34
N VAL A 98 6.52 -20.30 -9.57
CA VAL A 98 6.56 -21.33 -8.52
C VAL A 98 7.90 -22.05 -8.55
#